data_AF-A0A8J2WGD2-F1
#
_entry.id   AF-A0A8J2WGD2-F1
#
_cell.length_a   1.000
_cell.length_b   1.000
_cell.length_c   1.000
_cell.angle_alpha   90.00
_cell.angle_beta   90.00
_cell.angle_gamma   90.00
#
_symmetry.space_group_name_H-M   'P 1'
#
loop_
_entity.id
_entity.type
_entity.pdbx_description
1 polymer ?
#
loop_
_entity_poly.entity_id
_entity_poly.type
_entity_poly.pdbx_seq_one_letter_code
_entity_poly.pdbx_strand_id
1 'polypeptide(L)'
;MFLYHYTNEEHFEGILRTKMLRQSSEGPNGRHGSGVYLTSLTPENGKIKIKRNNLDGAHKNKKYADKNYECYLKFRQEDLPDVQKVETKCDIWLYSENIYLNQIPGFFYGYTDNSEEEEYQSYRSSATSQQQKQLQSDGIGLSGVVAGSAAVIAIGAAAFGLFSAFRQARQNNQQ
;
A
#
# COMPACT_ATOMS: atom_id res chain seq x y z
N MET A 1 2.82 16.26 4.70
CA MET A 1 1.39 15.87 4.71
C MET A 1 1.23 14.46 4.13
N PHE A 2 0.04 13.86 4.23
CA PHE A 2 -0.26 12.57 3.60
C PHE A 2 -1.07 12.75 2.31
N LEU A 3 -0.81 11.87 1.35
CA LEU A 3 -1.53 11.76 0.08
C LEU A 3 -2.07 10.35 -0.09
N TYR A 4 -3.27 10.25 -0.64
CA TYR A 4 -4.05 9.03 -0.73
C TYR A 4 -4.33 8.67 -2.19
N HIS A 5 -4.11 7.41 -2.53
CA HIS A 5 -4.63 6.80 -3.75
C HIS A 5 -5.80 5.89 -3.40
N TYR A 6 -7.01 6.23 -3.85
CA TYR A 6 -8.19 5.41 -3.62
C TYR A 6 -8.47 4.49 -4.81
N THR A 7 -8.81 3.24 -4.52
CA THR A 7 -9.08 2.22 -5.54
C THR A 7 -10.10 1.18 -5.05
N ASN A 8 -10.49 0.26 -5.92
CA ASN A 8 -11.27 -0.92 -5.55
C ASN A 8 -10.37 -2.05 -5.01
N GLU A 9 -10.98 -3.06 -4.40
CA GLU A 9 -10.28 -4.18 -3.79
C GLU A 9 -9.44 -5.00 -4.80
N GLU A 10 -9.98 -5.29 -5.98
CA GLU A 10 -9.27 -6.06 -7.02
C GLU A 10 -7.95 -5.40 -7.45
N HIS A 11 -7.98 -4.10 -7.74
CA HIS A 11 -6.78 -3.36 -8.10
C HIS A 11 -5.84 -3.19 -6.90
N PHE A 12 -6.39 -3.01 -5.70
CA PHE A 12 -5.61 -2.90 -4.47
C PHE A 12 -4.75 -4.15 -4.24
N GLU A 13 -5.34 -5.34 -4.33
CA GLU A 13 -4.61 -6.61 -4.28
C GLU A 13 -3.57 -6.73 -5.40
N GLY A 14 -3.93 -6.31 -6.61
CA GLY A 14 -3.00 -6.27 -7.75
C GLY A 14 -1.79 -5.37 -7.50
N ILE A 15 -1.98 -4.19 -6.91
CA ILE A 15 -0.93 -3.25 -6.52
C ILE A 15 -0.05 -3.87 -5.43
N LEU A 16 -0.64 -4.47 -4.39
CA LEU A 16 0.12 -5.12 -3.31
C LEU A 16 0.91 -6.33 -3.80
N ARG A 17 0.40 -7.09 -4.78
CA ARG A 17 1.09 -8.23 -5.39
C ARG A 17 2.24 -7.79 -6.28
N THR A 18 2.00 -6.81 -7.16
CA THR A 18 3.00 -6.34 -8.14
C THR A 18 3.98 -5.32 -7.57
N LYS A 19 3.69 -4.79 -6.38
CA LYS A 19 4.43 -3.68 -5.74
C LYS A 19 4.53 -2.44 -6.62
N MET A 20 3.54 -2.22 -7.48
CA MET A 20 3.54 -1.12 -8.42
C MET A 20 2.15 -0.54 -8.57
N LEU A 21 2.05 0.77 -8.34
CA LEU A 21 0.89 1.56 -8.70
C LEU A 21 1.13 2.17 -10.07
N ARG A 22 0.42 1.65 -11.07
CA ARG A 22 0.59 2.07 -12.47
C ARG A 22 -0.03 3.44 -12.70
N GLN A 23 0.69 4.29 -13.44
CA GLN A 23 0.14 5.53 -13.94
C GLN A 23 -1.08 5.27 -14.83
N SER A 24 -2.07 6.15 -14.75
CA SER A 24 -3.15 6.18 -15.71
C SER A 24 -2.65 6.84 -16.98
N SER A 25 -2.86 6.20 -18.14
CA SER A 25 -2.54 6.79 -19.44
C SER A 25 -3.45 7.98 -19.76
N GLU A 26 -2.96 8.91 -20.57
CA GLU A 26 -3.79 9.98 -21.14
C GLU A 26 -5.02 9.39 -21.86
N GLY A 27 -6.17 10.02 -21.62
CA GLY A 27 -7.47 9.50 -22.03
C GLY A 27 -8.57 10.03 -21.11
N PRO A 28 -9.81 9.50 -21.19
CA PRO A 28 -10.93 10.03 -20.41
C PRO A 28 -10.78 9.83 -18.88
N ASN A 29 -9.71 9.15 -18.43
CA ASN A 29 -9.33 8.97 -17.03
C ASN A 29 -8.15 9.87 -16.60
N GLY A 30 -7.39 10.46 -17.54
CA GLY A 30 -6.17 11.24 -17.31
C GLY A 30 -6.36 12.70 -17.68
N ARG A 31 -7.30 13.39 -17.01
CA ARG A 31 -7.69 14.77 -17.34
C ARG A 31 -6.57 15.80 -17.22
N HIS A 32 -5.57 15.48 -16.39
CA HIS A 32 -4.47 16.37 -16.05
C HIS A 32 -3.12 15.79 -16.50
N GLY A 33 -3.16 14.92 -17.53
CA GLY A 33 -1.99 14.21 -18.05
C GLY A 33 -1.86 12.77 -17.55
N SER A 34 -0.81 12.10 -18.02
CA SER A 34 -0.43 10.77 -17.56
C SER A 34 0.15 10.83 -16.15
N GLY A 35 -0.23 9.89 -15.30
CA GLY A 35 0.33 9.79 -13.95
C GLY A 35 -0.55 9.05 -12.96
N VAL A 36 -0.06 8.93 -11.73
CA VAL A 36 -0.79 8.44 -10.58
C VAL A 36 -1.48 9.61 -9.88
N TYR A 37 -2.80 9.52 -9.77
CA TYR A 37 -3.64 10.53 -9.14
C TYR A 37 -3.79 10.24 -7.65
N LEU A 38 -3.59 11.29 -6.86
CA LEU A 38 -3.58 11.29 -5.42
C LEU A 38 -4.46 12.45 -4.89
N THR A 39 -4.83 12.40 -3.62
CA THR A 39 -5.57 13.46 -2.94
C THR A 39 -5.12 13.59 -1.48
N SER A 40 -5.23 14.76 -0.88
CA SER A 40 -5.05 14.95 0.57
C SER A 40 -6.34 14.68 1.37
N LEU A 41 -7.47 14.45 0.68
CA LEU A 41 -8.72 14.03 1.33
C LEU A 41 -8.53 12.69 2.02
N THR A 42 -8.93 12.64 3.29
CA THR A 42 -8.81 11.46 4.14
C THR A 42 -10.07 10.60 4.06
N PRO A 43 -10.03 9.32 4.48
CA PRO A 43 -11.21 8.45 4.45
C PRO A 43 -12.42 9.02 5.20
N GLU A 44 -12.20 9.80 6.26
CA GLU A 44 -13.23 10.43 7.10
C GLU A 44 -14.03 11.50 6.33
N ASN A 45 -13.51 11.99 5.19
CA ASN A 45 -14.28 12.85 4.30
C ASN A 45 -15.43 12.12 3.61
N GLY A 46 -15.45 10.78 3.64
CA GLY A 46 -16.50 9.93 3.11
C GLY A 46 -16.39 9.68 1.61
N LYS A 47 -16.79 8.47 1.19
CA LYS A 47 -16.71 7.97 -0.19
C LYS A 47 -17.30 8.93 -1.23
N ILE A 48 -18.40 9.61 -0.91
CA ILE A 48 -19.07 10.53 -1.84
C ILE A 48 -18.19 11.74 -2.16
N LYS A 49 -17.54 12.34 -1.14
CA LYS A 49 -16.69 13.51 -1.32
C LYS A 49 -15.41 13.14 -2.06
N ILE A 50 -14.78 12.03 -1.67
CA ILE A 50 -13.59 11.47 -2.32
C ILE A 50 -13.87 11.21 -3.82
N LYS A 51 -14.99 10.56 -4.13
CA LYS A 51 -15.41 10.29 -5.52
C LYS A 51 -15.63 11.55 -6.33
N ARG A 52 -16.27 12.58 -5.76
CA ARG A 52 -16.51 13.85 -6.45
C ARG A 52 -15.20 14.59 -6.73
N ASN A 53 -14.26 14.53 -5.79
CA ASN A 53 -12.93 15.11 -5.91
C ASN A 53 -12.12 14.44 -7.03
N ASN A 54 -12.00 13.10 -6.97
CA ASN A 54 -11.15 12.34 -7.88
C ASN A 54 -11.67 12.33 -9.33
N LEU A 55 -12.98 12.55 -9.52
CA LEU A 55 -13.57 12.62 -10.85
C LEU A 55 -13.59 14.03 -11.44
N ASP A 56 -13.18 15.07 -10.69
CA ASP A 56 -13.13 16.46 -11.17
C ASP A 56 -14.45 16.89 -11.84
N GLY A 57 -15.59 16.49 -11.24
CA GLY A 57 -16.92 16.72 -11.80
C GLY A 57 -17.42 15.70 -12.85
N ALA A 58 -16.61 14.72 -13.28
CA ALA A 58 -16.98 13.63 -14.19
C ALA A 58 -17.84 12.53 -13.55
N HIS A 59 -18.17 12.64 -12.26
CA HIS A 59 -19.01 11.69 -11.51
C HIS A 59 -20.42 11.51 -12.10
N LYS A 60 -20.86 12.42 -12.98
CA LYS A 60 -22.13 12.33 -13.71
C LYS A 60 -22.09 11.31 -14.86
N ASN A 61 -20.91 10.86 -15.27
CA ASN A 61 -20.78 9.86 -16.32
C ASN A 61 -20.93 8.45 -15.70
N LYS A 62 -21.95 7.69 -16.14
CA LYS A 62 -22.24 6.33 -15.66
C LYS A 62 -21.02 5.41 -15.73
N LYS A 63 -20.12 5.60 -16.70
CA LYS A 63 -18.87 4.84 -16.85
C LYS A 63 -17.94 4.93 -15.62
N TYR A 64 -18.05 6.00 -14.84
CA TYR A 64 -17.21 6.28 -13.66
C TYR A 64 -18.00 6.30 -12.36
N ALA A 65 -19.32 6.14 -12.44
CA ALA A 65 -20.21 6.13 -11.29
C ALA A 65 -20.02 4.85 -10.46
N ASP A 66 -19.52 3.76 -11.01
CA ASP A 66 -19.41 2.49 -10.28
C ASP A 66 -17.97 2.16 -9.85
N LYS A 67 -17.04 3.14 -9.93
CA LYS A 67 -15.71 2.97 -9.34
C LYS A 67 -15.85 2.97 -7.82
N ASN A 68 -15.79 1.78 -7.24
CA ASN A 68 -15.77 1.58 -5.80
C ASN A 68 -14.41 2.07 -5.26
N TYR A 69 -14.45 3.04 -4.36
CA TYR A 69 -13.30 3.51 -3.59
C TYR A 69 -13.35 2.81 -2.23
N GLU A 70 -13.02 1.52 -2.25
CA GLU A 70 -13.09 0.63 -1.09
C GLU A 70 -11.81 0.67 -0.30
N CYS A 71 -10.67 0.76 -0.97
CA CYS A 71 -9.35 0.69 -0.37
C CYS A 71 -8.55 1.96 -0.69
N TYR A 72 -7.51 2.21 0.10
CA TYR A 72 -6.56 3.26 -0.19
C TYR A 72 -5.11 2.86 0.11
N LEU A 73 -4.19 3.49 -0.60
CA LEU A 73 -2.78 3.58 -0.23
C LEU A 73 -2.49 5.02 0.23
N LYS A 74 -1.74 5.18 1.31
CA LYS A 74 -1.42 6.45 1.96
C LYS A 74 0.10 6.63 2.01
N PHE A 75 0.57 7.72 1.44
CA PHE A 75 1.97 8.06 1.27
C PHE A 75 2.29 9.35 2.01
N ARG A 76 3.49 9.48 2.59
CA ARG A 76 3.99 10.81 2.95
C ARG A 76 4.37 11.53 1.67
N GLN A 77 3.97 12.80 1.53
CA GLN A 77 4.29 13.59 0.34
C GLN A 77 5.81 13.68 0.10
N GLU A 78 6.61 13.78 1.17
CA GLU A 78 8.09 13.84 1.08
C GLU A 78 8.73 12.57 0.52
N ASP A 79 8.04 11.43 0.56
CA ASP A 79 8.48 10.17 -0.07
C ASP A 79 8.16 10.13 -1.58
N LEU A 80 7.50 11.17 -2.12
CA LEU A 80 7.09 11.31 -3.52
C LEU A 80 7.62 12.63 -4.09
N PRO A 81 8.92 12.76 -4.39
CA PRO A 81 9.57 14.05 -4.71
C PRO A 81 8.99 14.75 -5.95
N ASP A 82 8.48 14.00 -6.92
CA ASP A 82 7.92 14.52 -8.18
C ASP A 82 6.40 14.74 -8.13
N VAL A 83 5.76 14.62 -6.96
CA VAL A 83 4.32 14.85 -6.84
C VAL A 83 4.00 16.35 -6.89
N GLN A 84 3.08 16.73 -7.76
CA GLN A 84 2.66 18.12 -7.94
C GLN A 84 1.17 18.27 -7.71
N LYS A 85 0.78 19.37 -7.06
CA LYS A 85 -0.63 19.74 -6.94
C LYS A 85 -1.13 20.27 -8.28
N VAL A 86 -2.24 19.75 -8.76
CA VAL A 86 -2.88 20.21 -10.00
C VAL A 86 -3.65 21.50 -9.72
N GLU A 87 -3.51 22.50 -10.60
CA GLU A 87 -4.22 23.78 -10.52
C GLU A 87 -5.69 23.65 -10.95
N THR A 88 -6.50 23.04 -10.09
CA THR A 88 -7.94 22.89 -10.27
C THR A 88 -8.70 23.21 -8.97
N LYS A 89 -10.03 23.26 -9.05
CA LYS A 89 -10.90 23.42 -7.87
C LYS A 89 -10.90 22.19 -6.97
N CYS A 90 -10.51 21.03 -7.50
CA CYS A 90 -10.40 19.78 -6.76
C CYS A 90 -9.03 19.64 -6.12
N ASP A 91 -8.96 18.86 -5.03
CA ASP A 91 -7.71 18.52 -4.37
C ASP A 91 -7.09 17.29 -5.04
N ILE A 92 -6.42 17.55 -6.16
CA ILE A 92 -5.78 16.55 -6.99
C ILE A 92 -4.27 16.77 -6.97
N TRP A 93 -3.54 15.70 -6.74
CA TRP A 93 -2.09 15.62 -6.78
C TRP A 93 -1.69 14.59 -7.84
N LEU A 94 -0.71 14.91 -8.67
CA LEU A 94 -0.27 14.07 -9.77
C LEU A 94 1.19 13.70 -9.56
N TYR A 95 1.48 12.41 -9.59
CA TYR A 95 2.84 11.88 -9.71
C TYR A 95 3.01 11.35 -11.14
N SER A 96 3.96 11.89 -11.91
CA SER A 96 4.02 11.67 -13.36
C SER A 96 4.36 10.24 -13.79
N GLU A 97 4.96 9.45 -12.89
CA GLU A 97 5.45 8.10 -13.19
C GLU A 97 4.65 7.01 -12.45
N ASN A 98 5.03 5.75 -12.65
CA ASN A 98 4.57 4.67 -11.78
C ASN A 98 5.16 4.86 -10.37
N ILE A 99 4.38 4.54 -9.33
CA ILE A 99 4.92 4.46 -7.96
C ILE A 99 5.30 3.01 -7.69
N TYR A 100 6.58 2.75 -7.48
CA TYR A 100 7.10 1.46 -7.07
C TYR A 100 7.15 1.38 -5.54
N LEU A 101 6.29 0.54 -4.97
CA LEU A 101 6.07 0.44 -3.52
C LEU A 101 7.29 -0.05 -2.74
N ASN A 102 8.22 -0.74 -3.41
CA ASN A 102 9.49 -1.19 -2.85
C ASN A 102 10.61 -0.14 -2.90
N GLN A 103 10.40 1.00 -3.57
CA GLN A 103 11.36 2.10 -3.67
C GLN A 103 11.05 3.25 -2.71
N ILE A 104 9.84 3.27 -2.15
CA ILE A 104 9.44 4.23 -1.11
C ILE A 104 9.80 3.68 0.29
N PRO A 105 10.21 4.54 1.24
CA PRO A 105 10.61 4.10 2.59
C PRO A 105 9.50 3.32 3.33
N GLY A 106 8.26 3.71 3.10
CA GLY A 106 7.08 3.01 3.59
C GLY A 106 5.80 3.70 3.15
N PHE A 107 4.69 2.99 3.29
CA PHE A 107 3.34 3.50 3.04
C PHE A 107 2.37 2.81 3.99
N PHE A 108 1.19 3.40 4.10
CA PHE A 108 0.08 2.80 4.82
C PHE A 108 -0.97 2.35 3.82
N TYR A 109 -1.80 1.38 4.20
CA TYR A 109 -2.98 1.04 3.44
C TYR A 109 -4.13 0.63 4.35
N GLY A 110 -5.35 0.71 3.84
CA GLY A 110 -6.52 0.31 4.59
C GLY A 110 -7.79 0.36 3.76
N TYR A 111 -8.90 0.07 4.43
CA TYR A 111 -10.24 0.14 3.86
C TYR A 111 -10.90 1.47 4.24
N THR A 112 -11.62 2.06 3.30
CA THR A 112 -12.23 3.40 3.45
C THR A 112 -13.32 3.42 4.52
N ASP A 113 -14.03 2.30 4.74
CA ASP A 113 -15.05 2.19 5.78
C ASP A 113 -14.47 1.85 7.17
N ASN A 114 -13.23 1.36 7.23
CA ASN A 114 -12.55 0.95 8.46
C ASN A 114 -11.16 1.62 8.53
N SER A 115 -11.11 2.95 8.40
CA SER A 115 -9.83 3.67 8.31
C SER A 115 -9.00 3.64 9.61
N GLU A 116 -9.60 3.29 10.74
CA GLU A 116 -8.92 3.12 12.02
C GLU A 116 -8.00 1.89 12.06
N GLU A 117 -8.21 0.92 11.16
CA GLU A 117 -7.45 -0.34 11.06
C GLU A 117 -6.42 -0.28 9.90
N GLU A 118 -5.75 0.87 9.71
CA GLU A 118 -4.71 1.00 8.68
C GLU A 118 -3.43 0.22 9.04
N GLU A 119 -2.85 -0.45 8.04
CA GLU A 119 -1.59 -1.20 8.18
C GLU A 119 -0.42 -0.38 7.63
N TYR A 120 0.71 -0.40 8.34
CA TYR A 120 1.95 0.22 7.89
C TYR A 120 2.89 -0.81 7.27
N GLN A 121 3.28 -0.59 6.01
CA GLN A 121 4.29 -1.38 5.33
C GLN A 121 5.57 -0.55 5.19
N SER A 122 6.67 -1.06 5.76
CA SER A 122 8.00 -0.47 5.56
C SER A 122 8.85 -1.34 4.63
N TYR A 123 9.66 -0.67 3.82
CA TYR A 123 10.71 -1.28 3.00
C TYR A 123 12.07 -0.74 3.45
N ARG A 124 12.33 -0.79 4.77
CA ARG A 124 13.72 -0.69 5.24
C ARG A 124 14.41 -2.00 4.89
N SER A 125 15.48 -1.89 4.10
CA SER A 125 16.36 -2.99 3.70
C SER A 125 16.57 -3.96 4.85
N SER A 126 16.25 -5.24 4.64
CA SER A 126 16.42 -6.36 5.58
C SER A 126 17.88 -6.66 5.95
N ALA A 127 18.78 -5.69 5.88
CA ALA A 127 20.22 -5.88 6.01
C ALA A 127 20.75 -5.75 7.45
N THR A 128 19.94 -5.36 8.44
CA THR A 128 20.51 -5.01 9.76
C THR A 128 19.60 -5.36 10.95
N SER A 129 19.21 -6.63 11.12
CA SER A 129 18.51 -7.06 12.34
C SER A 129 18.89 -8.43 12.89
N GLN A 130 19.94 -9.10 12.36
CA GLN A 130 20.39 -10.38 12.91
C GLN A 130 21.70 -10.34 13.73
N GLN A 131 22.34 -9.19 13.92
CA GLN A 131 23.68 -9.14 14.53
C GLN A 131 23.77 -8.72 16.00
N GLN A 132 22.66 -8.51 16.73
CA GLN A 132 22.71 -7.99 18.11
C GLN A 132 22.07 -8.87 19.20
N LYS A 133 21.85 -10.17 18.96
CA LYS A 133 21.25 -11.08 19.98
C LYS A 133 22.15 -12.21 20.48
N GLN A 134 23.48 -12.10 20.38
CA GLN A 134 24.36 -13.21 20.82
C GLN A 134 25.61 -12.84 21.62
N LEU A 135 25.67 -11.66 22.25
CA LEU A 135 26.80 -11.27 23.11
C LEU A 135 26.34 -10.52 24.37
N GLN A 136 25.70 -11.27 25.28
CA GLN A 136 25.56 -11.04 26.73
C GLN A 136 24.48 -12.03 27.22
N SER A 137 24.62 -12.83 28.27
CA SER A 137 25.71 -13.13 29.18
C SER A 137 25.15 -14.23 30.09
N ASP A 138 25.61 -15.47 29.94
CA ASP A 138 25.60 -16.41 31.06
C ASP A 138 27.05 -16.56 31.49
N GLY A 139 27.30 -16.18 32.74
CA GLY A 139 28.64 -16.12 33.30
C GLY A 139 29.18 -17.49 33.73
N ILE A 140 30.47 -17.42 34.08
CA ILE A 140 31.21 -18.30 34.98
C ILE A 140 31.73 -19.62 34.38
N GLY A 141 33.00 -19.56 33.98
CA GLY A 141 34.01 -20.49 34.53
C GLY A 141 34.59 -21.58 33.62
N LEU A 142 35.92 -21.56 33.53
CA LEU A 142 36.85 -22.67 33.28
C LEU A 142 37.19 -23.04 31.81
N SER A 143 38.37 -22.58 31.41
CA SER A 143 39.49 -23.36 30.85
C SER A 143 39.18 -24.43 29.80
N GLY A 144 39.64 -24.21 28.56
CA GLY A 144 39.76 -25.27 27.57
C GLY A 144 39.89 -24.74 26.15
N VAL A 145 41.12 -24.65 25.67
CA VAL A 145 41.47 -24.40 24.26
C VAL A 145 41.08 -25.64 23.45
N VAL A 146 40.22 -25.56 22.43
CA VAL A 146 40.35 -26.26 21.13
C VAL A 146 39.50 -25.53 20.07
N ALA A 147 40.15 -25.26 18.94
CA ALA A 147 39.63 -24.58 17.77
C ALA A 147 38.68 -25.45 16.92
N GLY A 148 37.78 -24.77 16.22
CA GLY A 148 37.32 -25.15 14.88
C GLY A 148 36.28 -26.27 14.80
N SER A 149 35.02 -25.94 15.06
CA SER A 149 33.88 -26.79 14.71
C SER A 149 33.06 -26.15 13.60
N ALA A 150 32.87 -26.91 12.54
CA ALA A 150 31.97 -26.64 11.43
C ALA A 150 30.51 -26.46 11.90
N ALA A 151 29.75 -25.66 11.16
CA ALA A 151 28.30 -25.69 11.23
C ALA A 151 27.74 -25.73 9.79
N VAL A 152 27.39 -26.95 9.37
CA VAL A 152 26.40 -27.17 8.32
C VAL A 152 25.05 -26.78 8.91
N ILE A 153 24.37 -25.79 8.33
CA ILE A 153 22.98 -25.48 8.67
C ILE A 153 22.13 -25.83 7.43
N ALA A 154 21.57 -27.02 7.47
CA ALA A 154 20.26 -27.28 6.87
C ALA A 154 19.18 -26.86 7.87
N ILE A 155 18.00 -26.49 7.36
CA ILE A 155 16.66 -26.26 7.98
C ILE A 155 16.12 -25.02 7.25
N GLY A 156 14.96 -25.00 6.63
CA GLY A 156 13.82 -25.92 6.61
C GLY A 156 12.64 -25.11 6.07
N ALA A 157 11.78 -25.73 5.27
CA ALA A 157 10.56 -25.12 4.76
C ALA A 157 9.64 -24.72 5.93
N ALA A 158 9.06 -23.51 5.88
CA ALA A 158 7.98 -23.10 6.75
C ALA A 158 6.87 -22.43 5.93
N ALA A 159 5.82 -23.24 5.73
CA ALA A 159 4.41 -22.92 5.48
C ALA A 159 4.02 -21.44 5.30
N PHE A 160 3.61 -21.09 4.07
CA PHE A 160 2.66 -20.00 3.84
C PHE A 160 1.27 -20.48 4.31
N GLY A 161 0.94 -20.11 5.56
CA GLY A 161 -0.36 -20.33 6.15
C GLY A 161 -1.39 -19.31 5.70
N LEU A 162 -2.51 -19.82 5.17
CA LEU A 162 -3.89 -19.38 5.31
C LEU A 162 -4.18 -17.87 5.47
N PHE A 163 -4.75 -17.28 4.41
CA PHE A 163 -5.94 -16.44 4.52
C PHE A 163 -6.80 -16.62 3.27
N SER A 164 -7.70 -17.58 3.31
CA SER A 164 -8.81 -17.68 2.36
C SER A 164 -10.06 -18.06 3.15
N ALA A 165 -10.73 -17.06 3.70
CA ALA A 165 -12.08 -17.14 4.22
C ALA A 165 -12.64 -15.74 4.41
N PHE A 166 -13.50 -15.27 3.48
CA PHE A 166 -14.86 -14.79 3.80
C PHE A 166 -15.52 -14.18 2.55
N ARG A 167 -16.41 -14.95 1.91
CA ARG A 167 -17.79 -14.58 1.55
C ARG A 167 -18.29 -15.39 0.36
N GLN A 168 -19.02 -16.46 0.66
CA GLN A 168 -20.02 -17.00 -0.24
C GLN A 168 -21.30 -17.21 0.57
N ALA A 169 -22.28 -16.32 0.35
CA ALA A 169 -23.72 -16.56 0.45
C ALA A 169 -24.49 -15.23 0.54
N ARG A 170 -24.68 -14.57 -0.60
CA ARG A 170 -25.86 -13.69 -0.79
C ARG A 170 -26.33 -13.74 -2.23
N GLN A 171 -26.69 -14.95 -2.66
CA GLN A 171 -27.54 -15.17 -3.83
C GLN A 171 -28.54 -16.27 -3.48
N ASN A 172 -29.74 -15.83 -3.11
CA ASN A 172 -31.02 -16.51 -3.36
C ASN A 172 -32.04 -15.36 -3.31
N ASN A 173 -32.43 -14.84 -4.49
CA ASN A 173 -33.74 -15.06 -5.10
C ASN A 173 -34.86 -14.58 -4.17
N GLN A 174 -35.48 -13.41 -4.36
CA GLN A 174 -36.31 -13.06 -5.53
C GLN A 174 -37.11 -14.25 -6.05
N GLN A 175 -38.20 -14.55 -5.37
CA GLN A 175 -39.52 -14.75 -5.96
C GLN A 175 -40.55 -14.02 -5.11
#